data_AF-A0A7H0MD88-F1
#
_entry.id   AF-A0A7H0MD88-F1
#
_cell.length_a   1.000
_cell.length_b   1.000
_cell.length_c   1.000
_cell.angle_alpha   90.00
_cell.angle_beta   90.00
_cell.angle_gamma   90.00
#
_symmetry.space_group_name_H-M   'P 1'
#
loop_
_entity.id
_entity.type
_entity.pdbx_description
1 polymer ?
#
loop_
_entity_poly.entity_id
_entity_poly.type
_entity_poly.pdbx_seq_one_letter_code
_entity_poly.pdbx_strand_id
1 'polypeptide(L)'
;MLDHIVSYRTNKVYATIEYENHCDIKHFFQGTILEFAFPETLHNLISEYDEILSEMALSLLDEVEEKIQAYDLRLEKANERIFCVVIKDKREISFFIKYPTSHGFRDVY
;
A
#
# COMPACT_ATOMS: atom_id res chain seq x y z
N MET A 1 -3.75 -6.45 -14.05
CA MET A 1 -2.36 -6.95 -14.00
C MET A 1 -2.24 -7.83 -12.77
N LEU A 2 -1.58 -8.99 -12.87
CA LEU A 2 -1.42 -9.93 -11.76
C LEU A 2 0.01 -9.86 -11.20
N ASP A 3 0.15 -9.56 -9.92
CA ASP A 3 1.45 -9.42 -9.24
C ASP A 3 1.37 -9.80 -7.75
N HIS A 4 2.52 -9.86 -7.09
CA HIS A 4 2.65 -10.16 -5.67
C HIS A 4 3.15 -8.94 -4.90
N ILE A 5 2.56 -8.69 -3.74
CA ILE A 5 3.11 -7.74 -2.77
C ILE A 5 4.10 -8.51 -1.91
N VAL A 6 5.35 -8.05 -1.92
CA VAL A 6 6.46 -8.63 -1.16
C VAL A 6 7.04 -7.59 -0.20
N SER A 7 7.53 -8.05 0.95
CA SER A 7 8.45 -7.25 1.76
C SER A 7 9.86 -7.47 1.24
N TYR A 8 10.49 -6.42 0.71
CA TYR A 8 11.85 -6.51 0.21
C TYR A 8 12.87 -6.83 1.32
N ARG A 9 12.58 -6.44 2.56
CA ARG A 9 13.45 -6.73 3.72
C ARG A 9 13.48 -8.21 4.10
N THR A 10 12.35 -8.89 4.03
CA THR A 10 12.22 -10.29 4.47
C THR A 10 12.09 -11.28 3.31
N ASN A 11 11.99 -10.77 2.08
CA ASN A 11 11.73 -11.51 0.86
C ASN A 11 10.50 -12.44 0.98
N LYS A 12 9.50 -12.02 1.78
CA LYS A 12 8.25 -12.74 2.00
C LYS A 12 7.14 -12.15 1.15
N VAL A 13 6.34 -13.03 0.55
CA VAL A 13 5.10 -12.68 -0.13
C VAL A 13 4.00 -12.45 0.91
N TYR A 14 3.34 -11.31 0.84
CA TYR A 14 2.24 -10.91 1.72
C TYR A 14 0.88 -10.93 1.03
N ALA A 15 0.82 -10.77 -0.28
CA ALA A 15 -0.43 -10.96 -1.01
C ALA A 15 -0.20 -11.24 -2.49
N THR A 16 -1.15 -11.95 -3.08
CA THR A 16 -1.32 -12.05 -4.54
C THR A 16 -2.46 -11.13 -4.93
N ILE A 17 -2.21 -10.20 -5.84
CA ILE A 17 -3.18 -9.17 -6.22
C ILE A 17 -3.39 -9.11 -7.74
N GLU A 18 -4.62 -8.87 -8.14
CA GLU A 18 -4.96 -8.42 -9.47
C GLU A 18 -5.35 -6.94 -9.40
N TYR A 19 -4.63 -6.07 -10.09
CA TYR A 19 -4.83 -4.62 -10.01
C TYR A 19 -4.80 -3.95 -11.39
N GLU A 20 -5.43 -2.80 -11.47
CA GLU A 20 -5.47 -1.95 -12.65
C GLU A 20 -5.20 -0.50 -12.29
N ASN A 21 -4.75 0.27 -13.29
CA ASN A 21 -4.52 1.69 -13.11
C ASN A 21 -5.87 2.41 -13.11
N HIS A 22 -6.10 3.27 -12.13
CA HIS A 22 -7.27 4.12 -12.15
C HIS A 22 -7.04 5.27 -13.13
N CYS A 23 -7.78 5.30 -14.24
CA CYS A 23 -7.53 6.21 -15.37
C CYS A 23 -7.49 7.70 -14.97
N ASP A 24 -8.20 8.09 -13.91
CA ASP A 24 -8.31 9.48 -13.47
C ASP A 24 -7.20 9.95 -12.50
N ILE A 25 -6.44 9.04 -11.89
CA ILE A 25 -5.45 9.38 -10.85
C ILE A 25 -4.08 8.80 -11.21
N LYS A 26 -3.11 9.69 -11.48
CA LYS A 26 -1.75 9.29 -11.82
C LYS A 26 -1.13 8.43 -10.71
N HIS A 27 -0.47 7.36 -11.12
CA HIS A 27 0.24 6.41 -10.24
C HIS A 27 -0.61 5.69 -9.20
N PHE A 28 -1.94 5.84 -9.25
CA PHE A 28 -2.87 5.15 -8.38
C PHE A 28 -3.37 3.87 -9.03
N PHE A 29 -3.44 2.82 -8.24
CA PHE A 29 -3.91 1.51 -8.66
C PHE A 29 -4.90 0.98 -7.65
N GLN A 30 -5.90 0.27 -8.18
CA GLN A 30 -6.91 -0.42 -7.39
C GLN A 30 -7.01 -1.86 -7.89
N GLY A 31 -7.40 -2.75 -7.01
CA GLY A 31 -7.44 -4.17 -7.33
C GLY A 31 -8.10 -5.03 -6.30
N THR A 32 -8.03 -6.33 -6.56
CA THR A 32 -8.53 -7.39 -5.71
C THR A 32 -7.37 -8.26 -5.22
N ILE A 33 -7.40 -8.58 -3.93
CA ILE A 33 -6.51 -9.55 -3.29
C ILE A 33 -7.07 -10.94 -3.58
N LEU A 34 -6.29 -11.75 -4.29
CA LEU A 34 -6.61 -13.14 -4.58
C LEU A 34 -6.15 -14.07 -3.45
N GLU A 35 -5.02 -13.75 -2.82
CA GLU A 35 -4.47 -14.48 -1.68
C GLU A 35 -3.96 -13.48 -0.64
N PHE A 36 -4.44 -13.62 0.59
CA PHE A 36 -4.12 -12.72 1.70
C PHE A 36 -3.19 -13.43 2.70
N ALA A 37 -1.95 -12.96 2.78
CA ALA A 37 -0.91 -13.47 3.67
C ALA A 37 -0.19 -12.36 4.45
N PHE A 38 -0.80 -11.17 4.55
CA PHE A 38 -0.24 -10.06 5.31
C PHE A 38 -0.10 -10.45 6.79
N PRO A 39 1.06 -10.16 7.43
CA PRO A 39 1.19 -10.28 8.87
C PRO A 39 0.11 -9.45 9.57
N GLU A 40 -0.48 -9.99 10.63
CA GLU A 40 -1.55 -9.31 11.38
C GLU A 40 -1.12 -7.91 11.84
N THR A 41 0.11 -7.76 12.32
CA THR A 41 0.68 -6.46 12.69
C THR A 41 0.68 -5.45 11.55
N LEU A 42 1.04 -5.88 10.33
CA LEU A 42 1.07 -4.99 9.16
C LEU A 42 -0.34 -4.66 8.68
N HIS A 43 -1.24 -5.65 8.66
CA HIS A 43 -2.64 -5.42 8.33
C HIS A 43 -3.27 -4.40 9.30
N ASN A 44 -3.01 -4.52 10.59
CA ASN A 44 -3.54 -3.59 11.59
C ASN A 44 -3.00 -2.16 11.39
N LEU A 45 -1.72 -2.01 11.04
CA LEU A 45 -1.16 -0.69 10.69
C LEU A 45 -1.84 -0.08 9.45
N ILE A 46 -2.13 -0.90 8.43
CA ILE A 46 -2.84 -0.44 7.22
C ILE A 46 -4.29 -0.04 7.55
N SER A 47 -4.96 -0.78 8.45
CA SER A 47 -6.30 -0.42 8.91
C SER A 47 -6.29 0.86 9.76
N GLU A 48 -5.32 1.01 10.66
CA GLU A 48 -5.11 2.23 11.47
C GLU A 48 -4.86 3.45 10.55
N TYR A 49 -4.09 3.27 9.48
CA TYR A 49 -3.88 4.30 8.47
C TYR A 49 -5.20 4.77 7.83
N ASP A 50 -6.06 3.84 7.40
CA ASP A 50 -7.37 4.16 6.79
C ASP A 50 -8.33 4.84 7.78
N GLU A 51 -8.30 4.43 9.06
CA GLU A 51 -9.07 5.06 10.14
C GLU A 51 -8.61 6.50 10.40
N ILE A 52 -7.29 6.75 10.51
CA ILE A 52 -6.73 8.10 10.71
C ILE A 52 -7.12 9.03 9.55
N LEU A 53 -7.05 8.53 8.32
CA LEU A 53 -7.49 9.29 7.13
C LEU A 53 -8.98 9.63 7.21
N SER A 54 -9.81 8.68 7.64
CA SER A 54 -11.26 8.85 7.78
C SER A 54 -11.62 9.85 8.88
N GLU A 55 -10.86 9.89 9.98
CA GLU A 55 -11.04 10.83 11.09
C GLU A 55 -10.38 12.21 10.84
N MET A 56 -9.68 12.38 9.72
CA MET A 56 -8.87 13.57 9.39
C MET A 56 -7.82 13.91 10.47
N ALA A 57 -7.35 12.90 11.21
CA ALA A 57 -6.40 13.04 12.31
C ALA A 57 -4.93 13.08 11.82
N LEU A 58 -4.65 13.97 10.85
CA LEU A 58 -3.41 13.98 10.07
C LEU A 58 -2.11 14.06 10.89
N SER A 59 -2.16 14.57 12.12
CA SER A 59 -1.00 14.61 13.02
C SER A 59 -0.46 13.23 13.43
N LEU A 60 -1.26 12.17 13.30
CA LEU A 60 -0.88 10.79 13.62
C LEU A 60 -0.45 10.00 12.37
N LEU A 61 -0.67 10.55 11.18
CA LEU A 61 -0.50 9.85 9.92
C LEU A 61 0.97 9.49 9.66
N ASP A 62 1.88 10.45 9.89
CA ASP A 62 3.30 10.30 9.60
C ASP A 62 3.92 9.10 10.34
N GLU A 63 3.54 8.89 11.60
CA GLU A 63 4.08 7.78 12.41
C GLU A 63 3.63 6.41 11.87
N VAL A 64 2.38 6.29 11.45
CA VAL A 64 1.85 5.04 10.89
C VAL A 64 2.41 4.78 9.50
N GLU A 65 2.54 5.82 8.67
CA GLU A 65 3.18 5.71 7.36
C GLU A 65 4.63 5.23 7.49
N GLU A 66 5.41 5.79 8.41
CA GLU A 66 6.79 5.33 8.66
C GLU A 66 6.86 3.85 9.06
N LYS A 67 5.95 3.40 9.93
CA LYS A 67 5.87 1.99 10.36
C LYS A 67 5.53 1.06 9.20
N ILE A 68 4.60 1.44 8.31
CA ILE A 68 4.27 0.67 7.10
C ILE A 68 5.47 0.66 6.15
N GLN A 69 6.12 1.82 5.93
CA GLN A 69 7.29 1.94 5.06
C GLN A 69 8.49 1.13 5.56
N ALA A 70 8.59 0.86 6.86
CA ALA A 70 9.61 -0.01 7.41
C ALA A 70 9.52 -1.47 6.91
N TYR A 71 8.39 -1.91 6.33
CA TYR A 71 8.27 -3.23 5.70
C TYR A 71 8.82 -3.26 4.27
N ASP A 72 9.11 -2.10 3.66
CA ASP A 72 9.57 -1.94 2.26
C ASP A 72 8.73 -2.79 1.29
N LEU A 73 7.42 -2.47 1.26
CA LEU A 73 6.44 -3.19 0.43
C LEU A 73 6.65 -2.86 -1.05
N ARG A 74 6.72 -3.90 -1.88
CA ARG A 74 6.95 -3.79 -3.32
C ARG A 74 6.08 -4.75 -4.11
N LEU A 75 5.82 -4.39 -5.35
CA LEU A 75 5.33 -5.28 -6.38
C LEU A 75 6.51 -6.11 -6.92
N GLU A 76 6.39 -7.43 -6.87
CA GLU A 76 7.48 -8.34 -7.24
C GLU A 76 7.85 -8.24 -8.73
N LYS A 77 6.88 -8.33 -9.64
CA LYS A 77 7.13 -8.32 -11.08
C LYS A 77 7.44 -6.93 -11.61
N ALA A 78 6.71 -5.92 -11.14
CA ALA A 78 6.96 -4.54 -11.52
C ALA A 78 8.24 -3.97 -10.89
N ASN A 79 8.72 -4.57 -9.80
CA ASN A 79 9.81 -4.06 -8.96
C ASN A 79 9.58 -2.61 -8.48
N GLU A 80 8.31 -2.25 -8.30
CA GLU A 80 7.88 -0.92 -7.88
C GLU A 80 7.55 -0.93 -6.39
N ARG A 81 7.92 0.13 -5.67
CA ARG A 81 7.51 0.31 -4.28
C ARG A 81 6.07 0.78 -4.21
N ILE A 82 5.34 0.35 -3.18
CA ILE A 82 3.96 0.78 -2.96
C ILE A 82 3.84 1.71 -1.75
N PHE A 83 2.93 2.67 -1.86
CA PHE A 83 2.68 3.72 -0.89
C PHE A 83 1.18 3.87 -0.65
N CYS A 84 0.83 4.46 0.51
CA CYS A 84 -0.56 4.76 0.91
C CYS A 84 -1.49 3.56 0.65
N VAL A 85 -1.07 2.39 1.14
CA VAL A 85 -1.79 1.13 0.92
C VAL A 85 -3.04 1.14 1.79
N VAL A 86 -4.19 0.84 1.19
CA VAL A 86 -5.47 0.65 1.88
C VAL A 86 -6.02 -0.70 1.49
N ILE A 87 -6.50 -1.47 2.48
CA ILE A 87 -7.09 -2.79 2.28
C ILE A 87 -8.50 -2.79 2.89
N LYS A 88 -9.51 -3.16 2.11
CA LYS A 88 -10.90 -3.30 2.57
C LYS A 88 -11.34 -4.75 2.50
N ASP A 89 -11.95 -5.24 3.58
CA ASP A 89 -12.49 -6.60 3.71
C ASP A 89 -11.50 -7.72 3.33
N LYS A 90 -10.18 -7.46 3.43
CA LYS A 90 -9.10 -8.35 2.97
C LYS A 90 -9.24 -8.81 1.51
N ARG A 91 -10.03 -8.09 0.71
CA ARG A 91 -10.36 -8.43 -0.67
C ARG A 91 -10.06 -7.30 -1.62
N GLU A 92 -10.28 -6.06 -1.22
CA GLU A 92 -9.99 -4.91 -2.06
C GLU A 92 -8.71 -4.26 -1.58
N ILE A 93 -7.90 -3.79 -2.53
CA ILE A 93 -6.66 -3.09 -2.24
C ILE A 93 -6.52 -1.89 -3.16
N SER A 94 -6.04 -0.80 -2.60
CA SER A 94 -5.62 0.37 -3.37
C SER A 94 -4.28 0.87 -2.86
N PHE A 95 -3.45 1.38 -3.77
CA PHE A 95 -2.11 1.85 -3.46
C PHE A 95 -1.61 2.80 -4.55
N PHE A 96 -0.53 3.51 -4.23
CA PHE A 96 0.24 4.28 -5.20
C PHE A 96 1.59 3.62 -5.46
N ILE A 97 2.11 3.75 -6.69
CA ILE A 97 3.51 3.38 -7.00
C ILE A 97 4.49 4.56 -6.84
N LYS A 98 3.96 5.76 -6.55
CA LYS A 98 4.74 6.94 -6.16
C LYS A 98 4.04 7.65 -5.02
N TYR A 99 4.80 8.13 -4.04
CA TYR A 99 4.24 8.83 -2.89
C TYR A 99 3.62 10.17 -3.32
N PRO A 100 2.31 10.40 -3.11
CA PRO A 100 1.66 11.65 -3.45
C PRO A 100 2.07 12.76 -2.47
N THR A 101 2.34 13.94 -2.99
CA THR A 101 2.70 15.14 -2.21
C THR A 101 1.95 16.35 -2.74
N SER A 102 1.91 17.44 -1.97
CA SER A 102 1.33 18.71 -2.40
C SER A 102 1.97 19.31 -3.67
N HIS A 103 3.17 18.84 -4.06
CA HIS A 103 3.92 19.33 -5.23
C HIS A 103 4.05 18.30 -6.36
N GLY A 104 3.32 17.17 -6.29
CA GLY A 104 3.41 16.08 -7.28
C GLY A 104 3.70 14.73 -6.63
N PHE A 105 4.64 13.96 -7.18
CA PHE A 105 4.91 12.59 -6.74
C PHE A 105 6.40 12.35 -6.46
N ARG A 106 6.72 11.53 -5.46
CA ARG A 106 8.09 11.13 -5.12
C ARG A 106 8.27 9.61 -5.21
N ASP A 107 9.47 9.19 -5.60
CA ASP A 107 9.86 7.78 -5.61
C ASP A 107 10.24 7.24 -4.22
N VAL A 108 10.35 8.14 -3.23
CA VAL A 108 10.67 7.85 -1.83
C VAL A 108 9.77 8.69 -0.91
N TYR A 109 9.46 8.11 0.26
CA TYR A 109 8.86 8.80 1.40
C TYR A 109 9.89 9.75 2.01
#